data_AF-X1I9K2-F1
#
_entry.id   AF-X1I9K2-F1
#
_cell.length_a   1.000
_cell.length_b   1.000
_cell.length_c   1.000
_cell.angle_alpha   90.00
_cell.angle_beta   90.00
_cell.angle_gamma   90.00
#
_symmetry.space_group_name_H-M   'P 1'
#
loop_
_entity.id
_entity.type
_entity.pdbx_description
1 polymer ?
#
loop_
_entity_poly.entity_id
_entity_poly.type
_entity_poly.pdbx_seq_one_letter_code
_entity_poly.pdbx_strand_id
1 'polypeptide(L)'
;DDKSEFLKKIFNPEGIFMGNLASEKNVKVFFPYKYLMYHFFIAGATGMGKSNLNQVFIDGLLQHNANVILNGKGTKISMLAIDMHDEYALGCIDYGLNDICKATHYNKNLFGKWFYLYPNKGIPPSEVRSMAEPCVINYQEIKPEDLFATGSFNDLQVGAIFSSYRSDPDNFIDNLLTDGYKPPGGHDDKTMAAVRRRMHWLEYSDMFQSNAISKLPKIVKKLEKGGVIIFNSSMISDLEQFLFNSVLARTLFDIR
;
A
#
# COMPACT_ATOMS: atom_id res chain seq x y z
N ASP A 1 -32.34 11.36 -27.56
CA ASP A 1 -32.47 9.99 -27.05
C ASP A 1 -32.68 9.94 -25.55
N ASP A 2 -33.94 9.78 -25.16
CA ASP A 2 -34.46 9.68 -23.78
C ASP A 2 -33.75 8.59 -22.94
N LYS A 3 -33.33 7.51 -23.61
CA LYS A 3 -32.60 6.38 -23.01
C LYS A 3 -31.26 6.79 -22.39
N SER A 4 -30.52 7.71 -23.01
CA SER A 4 -29.22 8.18 -22.48
C SER A 4 -29.40 9.00 -21.20
N GLU A 5 -30.49 9.77 -21.12
CA GLU A 5 -30.79 10.60 -19.95
C GLU A 5 -31.24 9.76 -18.74
N PHE A 6 -32.04 8.71 -18.99
CA PHE A 6 -32.38 7.74 -17.95
C PHE A 6 -31.16 6.98 -17.42
N LEU A 7 -30.28 6.51 -18.30
CA LEU A 7 -29.07 5.78 -17.90
C LEU A 7 -28.10 6.64 -17.07
N LYS A 8 -28.04 7.96 -17.31
CA LYS A 8 -27.27 8.90 -16.47
C LYS A 8 -27.79 9.02 -15.03
N LYS A 9 -29.08 8.75 -14.79
CA LYS A 9 -29.64 8.70 -13.43
C LYS A 9 -29.22 7.43 -12.68
N ILE A 10 -29.00 6.33 -13.40
CA ILE A 10 -28.50 5.06 -12.85
C ILE A 10 -27.00 5.15 -12.58
N PHE A 11 -26.23 5.66 -13.55
CA PHE A 11 -24.80 5.89 -13.44
C PHE A 11 -24.51 7.34 -13.03
N ASN A 12 -24.84 7.66 -11.77
CA ASN A 12 -24.62 8.98 -11.20
C ASN A 12 -23.14 9.42 -11.37
N PRO A 13 -22.86 10.64 -11.88
CA PRO A 13 -21.50 11.15 -12.05
C PRO A 13 -20.73 11.40 -10.74
N GLU A 14 -21.40 11.33 -9.58
CA GLU A 14 -20.74 11.41 -8.26
C GLU A 14 -19.98 10.12 -7.92
N GLY A 15 -18.85 9.92 -8.59
CA GLY A 15 -18.02 8.76 -8.38
C GLY A 15 -16.68 8.81 -9.10
N ILE A 16 -15.91 7.74 -8.96
CA ILE A 16 -14.66 7.52 -9.69
C ILE A 16 -14.99 6.93 -11.06
N PHE A 17 -14.51 7.53 -12.14
CA PHE A 17 -14.74 7.02 -13.48
C PHE A 17 -14.19 5.58 -13.63
N MET A 18 -14.99 4.67 -14.18
CA MET A 18 -14.61 3.26 -14.40
C MET A 18 -14.61 2.85 -15.88
N GLY A 19 -15.12 3.70 -16.77
CA GLY A 19 -15.25 3.38 -18.19
C GLY A 19 -16.58 3.82 -18.76
N ASN A 20 -16.88 3.33 -19.97
CA ASN A 20 -18.14 3.59 -20.66
C ASN A 20 -18.99 2.31 -20.71
N LEU A 21 -20.31 2.47 -20.76
CA LEU A 21 -21.23 1.36 -20.93
C LEU A 21 -20.96 0.68 -22.29
N ALA A 22 -20.78 -0.64 -22.29
CA ALA A 22 -20.41 -1.39 -23.50
C ALA A 22 -21.41 -1.21 -24.66
N SER A 23 -22.70 -1.14 -24.33
CA SER A 23 -23.78 -0.95 -25.31
C SER A 23 -23.93 0.50 -25.79
N GLU A 24 -23.39 1.48 -25.06
CA GLU A 24 -23.61 2.90 -25.30
C GLU A 24 -22.34 3.69 -24.94
N LYS A 25 -21.42 3.87 -25.90
CA LYS A 25 -20.09 4.48 -25.65
C LYS A 25 -20.15 5.89 -25.05
N ASN A 26 -21.26 6.61 -25.21
CA ASN A 26 -21.46 7.96 -24.67
C ASN A 26 -21.96 7.98 -23.22
N VAL A 27 -22.27 6.83 -22.63
CA VAL A 27 -22.71 6.71 -21.24
C VAL A 27 -21.51 6.33 -20.38
N LYS A 28 -21.01 7.30 -19.61
CA LYS A 28 -19.94 7.09 -18.63
C LYS A 28 -20.48 6.36 -17.41
N VAL A 29 -19.67 5.46 -16.86
CA VAL A 29 -19.95 4.66 -15.67
C VAL A 29 -18.97 5.07 -14.57
N PHE A 30 -19.49 5.24 -13.35
CA PHE A 30 -18.73 5.69 -12.19
C PHE A 30 -18.94 4.75 -11.00
N PHE A 31 -17.89 4.55 -10.23
CA PHE A 31 -17.93 3.92 -8.91
C PHE A 31 -18.36 4.96 -7.86
N PRO A 32 -19.54 4.83 -7.23
CA PRO A 32 -20.04 5.87 -6.32
C PRO A 32 -19.16 6.04 -5.09
N TYR A 33 -18.85 7.29 -4.71
CA TYR A 33 -17.98 7.57 -3.56
C TYR A 33 -18.47 6.96 -2.25
N LYS A 34 -19.80 6.96 -2.04
CA LYS A 34 -20.45 6.38 -0.86
C LYS A 34 -20.15 4.89 -0.66
N TYR A 35 -19.67 4.20 -1.71
CA TYR A 35 -19.33 2.79 -1.64
C TYR A 35 -17.84 2.49 -1.48
N LEU A 36 -16.97 3.52 -1.41
CA LEU A 36 -15.52 3.34 -1.22
C LEU A 36 -15.15 2.73 0.13
N MET A 37 -16.03 2.84 1.12
CA MET A 37 -15.86 2.22 2.44
C MET A 37 -16.14 0.71 2.44
N TYR A 38 -16.72 0.17 1.37
CA TYR A 38 -16.94 -1.25 1.24
C TYR A 38 -15.83 -1.91 0.43
N HIS A 39 -15.50 -3.15 0.79
CA HIS A 39 -14.65 -3.97 -0.03
C HIS A 39 -15.36 -4.34 -1.33
N PHE A 40 -14.63 -4.31 -2.44
CA PHE A 40 -15.09 -4.82 -3.71
C PHE A 40 -14.03 -5.76 -4.30
N PHE A 41 -14.47 -6.69 -5.12
CA PHE A 41 -13.63 -7.71 -5.73
C PHE A 41 -13.73 -7.63 -7.24
N ILE A 42 -12.59 -7.48 -7.92
CA ILE A 42 -12.49 -7.52 -9.38
C ILE A 42 -12.03 -8.93 -9.77
N ALA A 43 -12.92 -9.69 -10.38
CA ALA A 43 -12.67 -11.06 -10.83
C ALA A 43 -12.55 -11.15 -12.36
N GLY A 44 -11.66 -12.02 -12.84
CA GLY A 44 -11.56 -12.33 -14.26
C GLY A 44 -10.38 -13.25 -14.55
N ALA A 45 -10.47 -14.06 -15.62
CA ALA A 45 -9.35 -14.87 -16.09
C ALA A 45 -8.15 -13.99 -16.51
N THR A 46 -6.97 -14.60 -16.65
CA THR A 46 -5.80 -13.92 -17.23
C THR A 46 -6.14 -13.37 -18.62
N GLY A 47 -5.69 -12.16 -18.91
CA GLY A 47 -6.02 -11.47 -20.18
C GLY A 47 -7.40 -10.80 -20.23
N MET A 48 -8.24 -10.90 -19.20
CA MET A 48 -9.58 -10.28 -19.20
C MET A 48 -9.58 -8.79 -18.78
N GLY A 49 -8.42 -8.14 -18.75
CA GLY A 49 -8.33 -6.70 -18.50
C GLY A 49 -8.44 -6.26 -17.03
N LYS A 50 -8.12 -7.12 -16.05
CA LYS A 50 -8.12 -6.76 -14.61
C LYS A 50 -7.19 -5.58 -14.31
N SER A 51 -5.94 -5.66 -14.74
CA SER A 51 -4.94 -4.62 -14.52
C SER A 51 -5.31 -3.32 -15.24
N ASN A 52 -5.83 -3.42 -16.47
CA ASN A 52 -6.36 -2.26 -17.20
C ASN A 52 -7.54 -1.59 -16.46
N LEU A 53 -8.49 -2.36 -15.92
CA LEU A 53 -9.59 -1.79 -15.13
C LEU A 53 -9.07 -1.04 -13.90
N ASN A 54 -8.05 -1.58 -13.23
CA ASN A 54 -7.44 -0.91 -12.08
C ASN A 54 -6.72 0.39 -12.48
N GLN A 55 -6.02 0.40 -13.63
CA GLN A 55 -5.41 1.62 -14.17
C GLN A 55 -6.44 2.69 -14.53
N VAL A 56 -7.55 2.30 -15.17
CA VAL A 56 -8.68 3.20 -15.46
C VAL A 56 -9.26 3.77 -14.16
N PHE A 57 -9.37 2.96 -13.12
CA PHE A 57 -9.84 3.41 -11.81
C PHE A 57 -8.87 4.41 -11.15
N ILE A 58 -7.56 4.15 -11.20
CA ILE A 58 -6.52 5.07 -10.73
C ILE A 58 -6.59 6.40 -11.50
N ASP A 59 -6.72 6.37 -12.83
CA ASP A 59 -6.90 7.56 -13.65
C ASP A 59 -8.18 8.33 -13.28
N GLY A 60 -9.31 7.64 -13.14
CA GLY A 60 -10.57 8.25 -12.69
C GLY A 60 -10.45 8.92 -11.32
N LEU A 61 -9.67 8.35 -10.41
CA LEU A 61 -9.39 8.92 -9.09
C LEU A 61 -8.51 10.17 -9.21
N LEU A 62 -7.52 10.17 -10.10
CA LEU A 62 -6.68 11.34 -10.36
C LEU A 62 -7.46 12.47 -11.02
N GLN A 63 -8.36 12.16 -11.96
CA GLN A 63 -9.28 13.14 -12.54
C GLN A 63 -10.17 13.77 -11.46
N HIS A 64 -10.71 12.96 -10.55
CA HIS A 64 -11.43 13.47 -9.37
C HIS A 64 -10.56 14.41 -8.52
N ASN A 65 -9.36 13.97 -8.15
CA ASN A 65 -8.44 14.78 -7.33
C ASN A 65 -8.04 16.09 -8.04
N ALA A 66 -7.82 16.06 -9.36
CA ALA A 66 -7.56 17.25 -10.15
C ALA A 66 -8.74 18.22 -10.12
N ASN A 67 -9.98 17.73 -10.24
CA ASN A 67 -11.19 18.56 -10.12
C ASN A 67 -11.32 19.18 -8.73
N VAL A 68 -11.01 18.44 -7.66
CA VAL A 68 -11.01 18.96 -6.29
C VAL A 68 -9.97 20.07 -6.13
N ILE A 69 -8.77 19.90 -6.69
CA ILE A 69 -7.68 20.90 -6.65
C ILE A 69 -8.08 22.16 -7.42
N LEU A 70 -8.61 22.02 -8.64
CA LEU A 70 -8.97 23.15 -9.50
C LEU A 70 -10.14 23.95 -8.93
N ASN A 71 -11.14 23.27 -8.36
CA ASN A 71 -12.36 23.91 -7.86
C ASN A 71 -12.30 24.30 -6.38
N GLY A 72 -11.29 23.81 -5.64
CA GLY A 72 -11.14 24.02 -4.19
C GLY A 72 -12.29 23.40 -3.35
N LYS A 73 -13.01 22.42 -3.89
CA LYS A 73 -14.20 21.81 -3.27
C LYS A 73 -14.13 20.30 -3.29
N GLY A 74 -14.59 19.68 -2.20
CA GLY A 74 -14.61 18.23 -2.03
C GLY A 74 -13.35 17.67 -1.35
N THR A 75 -13.30 16.36 -1.22
CA THR A 75 -12.20 15.63 -0.55
C THR A 75 -11.45 14.81 -1.57
N LYS A 76 -10.12 14.95 -1.58
CA LYS A 76 -9.26 14.09 -2.40
C LYS A 76 -9.30 12.66 -1.88
N ILE A 77 -9.24 11.71 -2.80
CA ILE A 77 -9.23 10.29 -2.51
C ILE A 77 -7.79 9.80 -2.63
N SER A 78 -7.33 9.04 -1.65
CA SER A 78 -6.03 8.38 -1.67
C SER A 78 -6.15 6.95 -2.16
N MET A 79 -5.06 6.44 -2.74
CA MET A 79 -4.96 5.03 -3.08
C MET A 79 -3.54 4.53 -2.84
N LEU A 80 -3.43 3.40 -2.15
CA LEU A 80 -2.24 2.56 -2.20
C LEU A 80 -2.58 1.37 -3.09
N ALA A 81 -1.93 1.27 -4.24
CA ALA A 81 -2.03 0.11 -5.12
C ALA A 81 -0.80 -0.77 -4.91
N ILE A 82 -1.00 -1.98 -4.39
CA ILE A 82 0.04 -3.00 -4.28
C ILE A 82 0.13 -3.71 -5.62
N ASP A 83 1.27 -3.60 -6.28
CA ASP A 83 1.49 -4.01 -7.67
C ASP A 83 2.50 -5.15 -7.72
N MET A 84 1.99 -6.38 -7.80
CA MET A 84 2.80 -7.59 -7.81
C MET A 84 3.53 -7.83 -9.14
N HIS A 85 3.12 -7.15 -10.21
CA HIS A 85 3.63 -7.37 -11.56
C HIS A 85 4.28 -6.11 -12.16
N ASP A 86 4.36 -5.01 -11.41
CA ASP A 86 4.88 -3.71 -11.85
C ASP A 86 4.15 -3.15 -13.09
N GLU A 87 2.85 -3.43 -13.18
CA GLU A 87 2.01 -3.11 -14.34
C GLU A 87 1.36 -1.72 -14.26
N TYR A 88 1.13 -1.18 -13.07
CA TYR A 88 0.32 0.04 -12.89
C TYR A 88 1.13 1.32 -13.15
N ALA A 89 2.41 1.32 -12.78
CA ALA A 89 3.27 2.49 -12.95
C ALA A 89 3.67 2.70 -14.42
N LEU A 90 4.05 1.61 -15.10
CA LEU A 90 4.58 1.64 -16.47
C LEU A 90 3.58 1.26 -17.55
N GLY A 91 2.53 0.51 -17.21
CA GLY A 91 1.59 -0.04 -18.17
C GLY A 91 1.81 -1.52 -18.42
N CYS A 92 0.74 -2.28 -18.67
CA CYS A 92 0.84 -3.66 -19.14
C CYS A 92 1.29 -3.76 -20.61
N ILE A 93 0.94 -2.75 -21.42
CA ILE A 93 1.17 -2.74 -22.87
C ILE A 93 1.86 -1.43 -23.26
N ASP A 94 1.12 -0.30 -23.22
CA ASP A 94 1.60 0.96 -23.79
C ASP A 94 1.66 2.11 -22.78
N TYR A 95 0.70 2.20 -21.85
CA TYR A 95 0.54 3.36 -20.96
C TYR A 95 0.30 2.95 -19.52
N GLY A 96 0.99 3.65 -18.61
CA GLY A 96 0.78 3.54 -17.17
C GLY A 96 0.58 4.89 -16.50
N LEU A 97 0.59 4.89 -15.17
CA LEU A 97 0.48 6.10 -14.37
C LEU A 97 1.58 7.13 -14.68
N ASN A 98 2.78 6.67 -15.05
CA ASN A 98 3.88 7.55 -15.44
C ASN A 98 3.55 8.40 -16.67
N ASP A 99 2.79 7.87 -17.62
CA ASP A 99 2.42 8.60 -18.84
C ASP A 99 1.37 9.68 -18.55
N ILE A 100 0.47 9.43 -17.60
CA ILE A 100 -0.41 10.47 -17.04
C ILE A 100 0.41 11.55 -16.35
N CYS A 101 1.45 11.18 -15.60
CA CYS A 101 2.36 12.16 -14.99
C CYS A 101 3.07 13.00 -16.05
N LYS A 102 3.60 12.39 -17.12
CA LYS A 102 4.22 13.12 -18.23
C LYS A 102 3.24 14.07 -18.91
N ALA A 103 2.03 13.60 -19.23
CA ALA A 103 0.98 14.38 -19.90
C ALA A 103 0.52 15.59 -19.08
N THR A 104 0.62 15.51 -17.75
CA THR A 104 0.28 16.58 -16.81
C THR A 104 1.49 17.37 -16.33
N HIS A 105 2.65 17.20 -16.99
CA HIS A 105 3.93 17.85 -16.63
C HIS A 105 4.33 17.66 -15.16
N TYR A 106 4.13 16.45 -14.64
CA TYR A 106 4.46 16.06 -13.26
C TYR A 106 3.84 17.00 -12.22
N ASN A 107 2.54 17.28 -12.37
CA ASN A 107 1.82 18.19 -11.48
C ASN A 107 1.96 17.76 -10.01
N LYS A 108 2.78 18.52 -9.26
CA LYS A 108 3.11 18.22 -7.85
C LYS A 108 1.90 18.32 -6.91
N ASN A 109 0.86 19.07 -7.28
CA ASN A 109 -0.37 19.13 -6.47
C ASN A 109 -1.19 17.85 -6.60
N LEU A 110 -1.09 17.17 -7.74
CA LEU A 110 -1.80 15.93 -8.04
C LEU A 110 -1.02 14.70 -7.56
N PHE A 111 0.26 14.59 -7.93
CA PHE A 111 1.09 13.40 -7.64
C PHE A 111 1.99 13.56 -6.42
N GLY A 112 2.27 14.79 -5.97
CA GLY A 112 3.31 15.04 -4.99
C GLY A 112 4.73 14.93 -5.59
N LYS A 113 5.71 14.65 -4.74
CA LYS A 113 7.13 14.52 -5.14
C LYS A 113 7.48 13.14 -5.71
N TRP A 114 6.67 12.14 -5.40
CA TRP A 114 6.86 10.75 -5.76
C TRP A 114 5.49 10.07 -5.75
N PHE A 115 5.31 9.02 -6.54
CA PHE A 115 4.14 8.14 -6.48
C PHE A 115 4.54 6.67 -6.46
N TYR A 116 5.78 6.34 -6.84
CA TYR A 116 6.25 4.97 -6.96
C TYR A 116 7.04 4.60 -5.70
N LEU A 117 6.64 3.53 -5.04
CA LEU A 117 7.29 2.99 -3.86
C LEU A 117 7.92 1.65 -4.26
N TYR A 118 9.20 1.47 -4.01
CA TYR A 118 9.94 0.28 -4.44
C TYR A 118 10.77 -0.32 -3.29
N PRO A 119 11.13 -1.60 -3.30
CA PRO A 119 11.93 -2.21 -2.24
C PRO A 119 13.31 -1.56 -2.15
N ASN A 120 13.84 -1.31 -0.94
CA ASN A 120 15.07 -0.51 -0.75
C ASN A 120 16.30 -0.95 -1.56
N LYS A 121 16.50 -2.27 -1.73
CA LYS A 121 17.60 -2.82 -2.55
C LYS A 121 17.25 -2.98 -4.03
N GLY A 122 15.98 -2.81 -4.40
CA GLY A 122 15.54 -2.78 -5.79
C GLY A 122 16.05 -1.51 -6.48
N ILE A 123 16.29 -1.59 -7.78
CA ILE A 123 16.53 -0.40 -8.60
C ILE A 123 15.21 -0.12 -9.32
N PRO A 124 14.58 1.05 -9.10
CA PRO A 124 13.35 1.36 -9.79
C PRO A 124 13.63 1.49 -11.30
N PRO A 125 12.65 1.14 -12.16
CA PRO A 125 12.76 1.35 -13.60
C PRO A 125 13.15 2.79 -13.93
N SER A 126 13.96 2.95 -14.98
CA SER A 126 14.58 4.24 -15.33
C SER A 126 13.55 5.36 -15.58
N GLU A 127 12.40 4.97 -16.09
CA GLU A 127 11.27 5.77 -16.50
C GLU A 127 10.54 6.41 -15.33
N VAL A 128 10.53 5.74 -14.17
CA VAL A 128 9.85 6.20 -12.93
C VAL A 128 10.83 6.61 -11.84
N ARG A 129 12.14 6.48 -12.07
CA ARG A 129 13.19 6.76 -11.09
C ARG A 129 13.08 8.15 -10.44
N SER A 130 12.68 9.18 -11.19
CA SER A 130 12.51 10.54 -10.68
C SER A 130 11.29 10.70 -9.75
N MET A 131 10.35 9.76 -9.80
CA MET A 131 9.11 9.73 -9.02
C MET A 131 9.08 8.55 -8.03
N ALA A 132 10.24 7.91 -7.82
CA ALA A 132 10.41 6.73 -6.99
C ALA A 132 10.97 7.09 -5.61
N GLU A 133 10.48 6.44 -4.55
CA GLU A 133 11.02 6.49 -3.20
C GLU A 133 11.23 5.05 -2.71
N PRO A 134 12.36 4.72 -2.05
CA PRO A 134 12.55 3.40 -1.47
C PRO A 134 11.59 3.19 -0.30
N CYS A 135 11.06 1.99 -0.16
CA CYS A 135 10.28 1.53 0.97
C CYS A 135 11.24 1.00 2.03
N VAL A 136 11.43 1.79 3.08
CA VAL A 136 12.23 1.40 4.25
C VAL A 136 11.41 1.71 5.50
N ILE A 137 11.21 0.71 6.34
CA ILE A 137 10.45 0.78 7.57
C ILE A 137 11.38 0.38 8.71
N ASN A 138 11.45 1.20 9.74
CA ASN A 138 12.28 0.90 10.90
C ASN A 138 11.62 -0.19 11.75
N TYR A 139 12.39 -1.06 12.41
CA TYR A 139 11.85 -2.03 13.38
C TYR A 139 11.02 -1.40 14.50
N GLN A 140 11.36 -0.17 14.90
CA GLN A 140 10.60 0.62 15.90
C GLN A 140 9.15 0.91 15.48
N GLU A 141 8.84 0.81 14.20
CA GLU A 141 7.47 0.99 13.68
C GLU A 141 6.62 -0.26 13.85
N ILE A 142 7.25 -1.42 14.12
CA ILE A 142 6.60 -2.73 14.26
C ILE A 142 6.09 -2.88 15.69
N LYS A 143 4.85 -3.30 15.85
CA LYS A 143 4.27 -3.75 17.13
C LYS A 143 4.15 -5.28 17.14
N PRO A 144 4.07 -5.92 18.31
CA PRO A 144 3.86 -7.38 18.42
C PRO A 144 2.71 -7.91 17.56
N GLU A 145 1.59 -7.19 17.51
CA GLU A 145 0.39 -7.59 16.76
C GLU A 145 0.67 -7.69 15.25
N ASP A 146 1.56 -6.85 14.73
CA ASP A 146 1.92 -6.87 13.31
C ASP A 146 2.70 -8.14 12.96
N LEU A 147 3.52 -8.66 13.89
CA LEU A 147 4.24 -9.92 13.68
C LEU A 147 3.28 -11.10 13.58
N PHE A 148 2.20 -11.09 14.35
CA PHE A 148 1.21 -12.17 14.35
C PHE A 148 0.42 -12.26 13.03
N ALA A 149 0.39 -11.19 12.25
CA ALA A 149 -0.15 -11.20 10.90
C ALA A 149 0.72 -11.97 9.90
N THR A 150 2.02 -12.17 10.20
CA THR A 150 2.98 -12.82 9.30
C THR A 150 3.08 -14.34 9.51
N GLY A 151 2.56 -14.86 10.62
CA GLY A 151 2.58 -16.29 10.88
C GLY A 151 2.03 -16.67 12.25
N SER A 152 1.87 -17.98 12.47
CA SER A 152 1.32 -18.51 13.74
C SER A 152 2.40 -18.61 14.82
N PHE A 153 2.22 -17.82 15.88
CA PHE A 153 2.92 -17.96 17.15
C PHE A 153 2.00 -18.63 18.16
N ASN A 154 2.54 -19.50 19.02
CA ASN A 154 1.75 -20.08 20.13
C ASN A 154 1.74 -19.15 21.35
N ASP A 155 0.91 -19.44 22.36
CA ASP A 155 0.73 -18.57 23.52
C ASP A 155 2.04 -18.27 24.29
N LEU A 156 2.94 -19.26 24.39
CA LEU A 156 4.25 -19.07 25.05
C LEU A 156 5.13 -18.10 24.25
N GLN A 157 5.14 -18.23 22.93
CA GLN A 157 5.87 -17.36 22.02
C GLN A 157 5.29 -15.94 22.01
N VAL A 158 3.97 -15.82 21.97
CA VAL A 158 3.24 -14.54 22.08
C VAL A 158 3.60 -13.83 23.39
N GLY A 159 3.58 -14.57 24.51
CA GLY A 159 3.99 -14.05 25.81
C GLY A 159 5.43 -13.53 25.82
N ALA A 160 6.37 -14.28 25.21
CA ALA A 160 7.77 -13.86 25.12
C ALA A 160 7.96 -12.59 24.28
N ILE A 161 7.26 -12.48 23.14
CA ILE A 161 7.31 -11.31 22.27
C ILE A 161 6.77 -10.08 22.99
N PHE A 162 5.61 -10.19 23.65
CA PHE A 162 5.05 -9.08 24.43
C PHE A 162 5.93 -8.70 25.62
N SER A 163 6.56 -9.67 26.28
CA SER A 163 7.48 -9.39 27.38
C SER A 163 8.70 -8.62 26.89
N SER A 164 9.28 -9.00 25.75
CA SER A 164 10.37 -8.26 25.10
C SER A 164 9.94 -6.83 24.77
N TYR A 165 8.79 -6.67 24.11
CA TYR A 165 8.26 -5.37 23.72
C TYR A 165 8.00 -4.45 24.92
N ARG A 166 7.42 -4.96 26.01
CA ARG A 166 7.17 -4.15 27.22
C ARG A 166 8.44 -3.75 27.96
N SER A 167 9.49 -4.58 27.87
CA SER A 167 10.76 -4.32 28.53
C SER A 167 11.59 -3.28 27.79
N ASP A 168 11.63 -3.35 26.46
CA ASP A 168 12.43 -2.46 25.61
C ASP A 168 11.76 -2.31 24.23
N PRO A 169 10.73 -1.44 24.12
CA PRO A 169 9.94 -1.29 22.90
C PRO A 169 10.75 -0.88 21.67
N ASP A 170 11.83 -0.13 21.86
CA ASP A 170 12.60 0.46 20.76
C ASP A 170 13.57 -0.55 20.14
N ASN A 171 14.01 -1.56 20.89
CA ASN A 171 14.97 -2.56 20.43
C ASN A 171 14.42 -3.99 20.48
N PHE A 172 13.12 -4.18 20.74
CA PHE A 172 12.58 -5.52 20.99
C PHE A 172 12.79 -6.50 19.83
N ILE A 173 12.74 -6.04 18.57
CA ILE A 173 13.02 -6.89 17.40
C ILE A 173 14.48 -7.34 17.41
N ASP A 174 15.42 -6.40 17.55
CA ASP A 174 16.85 -6.70 17.60
C ASP A 174 17.18 -7.63 18.77
N ASN A 175 16.57 -7.39 19.93
CA ASN A 175 16.70 -8.24 21.11
C ASN A 175 16.18 -9.66 20.84
N LEU A 176 14.99 -9.81 20.23
CA LEU A 176 14.43 -11.12 19.88
C LEU A 176 15.25 -11.88 18.84
N LEU A 177 15.93 -11.17 17.94
CA LEU A 177 16.84 -11.74 16.95
C LEU A 177 18.21 -12.11 17.56
N THR A 178 18.63 -11.46 18.64
CA THR A 178 19.92 -11.70 19.29
C THR A 178 20.00 -13.05 20.00
N ASP A 179 21.05 -13.83 19.72
CA ASP A 179 21.36 -15.09 20.39
C ASP A 179 21.54 -14.90 21.91
N GLY A 180 20.92 -15.78 22.70
CA GLY A 180 21.01 -15.76 24.17
C GLY A 180 20.16 -14.69 24.88
N TYR A 181 19.44 -13.82 24.16
CA TYR A 181 18.51 -12.88 24.78
C TYR A 181 17.37 -13.60 25.52
N LYS A 182 17.05 -13.12 26.73
CA LYS A 182 15.98 -13.63 27.58
C LYS A 182 15.11 -12.47 28.05
N PRO A 183 13.89 -12.32 27.52
CA PRO A 183 12.97 -11.30 28.02
C PRO A 183 12.55 -11.63 29.46
N PRO A 184 12.06 -10.63 30.23
CA PRO A 184 11.52 -10.85 31.57
C PRO A 184 10.44 -11.96 31.57
N GLY A 185 10.23 -12.62 32.71
CA GLY A 185 9.15 -13.62 32.84
C GLY A 185 9.57 -15.09 32.68
N GLY A 186 10.87 -15.38 32.59
CA GLY A 186 11.39 -16.75 32.73
C GLY A 186 11.07 -17.68 31.56
N HIS A 187 11.03 -17.15 30.34
CA HIS A 187 10.83 -17.93 29.13
C HIS A 187 12.00 -18.88 28.88
N ASP A 188 11.70 -20.14 28.50
CA ASP A 188 12.72 -21.15 28.25
C ASP A 188 13.45 -20.94 26.92
N ASP A 189 14.66 -21.51 26.81
CA ASP A 189 15.52 -21.34 25.63
C ASP A 189 14.92 -21.92 24.34
N LYS A 190 14.07 -22.94 24.43
CA LYS A 190 13.41 -23.53 23.26
C LYS A 190 12.33 -22.59 22.71
N THR A 191 11.58 -21.95 23.61
CA THR A 191 10.60 -20.92 23.24
C THR A 191 11.29 -19.76 22.52
N MET A 192 12.40 -19.25 23.07
CA MET A 192 13.15 -18.16 22.45
C MET A 192 13.76 -18.56 21.09
N ALA A 193 14.34 -19.75 20.98
CA ALA A 193 14.85 -20.26 19.71
C ALA A 193 13.76 -20.38 18.64
N ALA A 194 12.55 -20.79 19.03
CA ALA A 194 11.40 -20.88 18.12
C ALA A 194 10.92 -19.49 17.66
N VAL A 195 10.88 -18.49 18.55
CA VAL A 195 10.57 -17.09 18.19
C VAL A 195 11.60 -16.57 17.18
N ARG A 196 12.90 -16.67 17.49
CA ARG A 196 13.98 -16.21 16.61
C ARG A 196 13.88 -16.85 15.24
N ARG A 197 13.71 -18.18 15.15
CA ARG A 197 13.57 -18.88 13.88
C ARG A 197 12.41 -18.35 13.02
N ARG A 198 11.28 -17.97 13.64
CA ARG A 198 10.12 -17.41 12.93
C ARG A 198 10.34 -15.97 12.47
N MET A 199 11.19 -15.22 13.18
CA MET A 199 11.50 -13.83 12.86
C MET A 199 12.77 -13.66 12.03
N HIS A 200 13.56 -14.72 11.85
CA HIS A 200 14.89 -14.70 11.20
C HIS A 200 14.89 -14.07 9.80
N TRP A 201 13.77 -14.13 9.08
CA TRP A 201 13.62 -13.48 7.77
C TRP A 201 13.78 -11.94 7.84
N LEU A 202 13.51 -11.31 8.98
CA LEU A 202 13.69 -9.87 9.19
C LEU A 202 15.16 -9.47 9.04
N GLU A 203 16.11 -10.31 9.46
CA GLU A 203 17.55 -10.03 9.34
C GLU A 203 18.01 -9.86 7.88
N TYR A 204 17.26 -10.44 6.95
CA TYR A 204 17.52 -10.36 5.52
C TYR A 204 16.52 -9.48 4.77
N SER A 205 15.57 -8.85 5.48
CA SER A 205 14.59 -7.98 4.85
C SER A 205 15.27 -6.72 4.31
N ASP A 206 14.91 -6.38 3.08
CA ASP A 206 15.40 -5.15 2.46
C ASP A 206 14.56 -3.95 2.88
N MET A 207 13.30 -4.21 3.23
CA MET A 207 12.34 -3.19 3.60
C MET A 207 12.34 -2.89 5.10
N PHE A 208 12.46 -3.90 5.97
CA PHE A 208 12.47 -3.71 7.42
C PHE A 208 13.90 -3.72 7.96
N GLN A 209 14.29 -2.65 8.66
CA GLN A 209 15.68 -2.48 9.12
C GLN A 209 15.74 -1.83 10.50
N SER A 210 16.72 -2.18 11.32
CA SER A 210 16.90 -1.60 12.67
C SER A 210 17.42 -0.16 12.68
N ASN A 211 18.39 0.16 11.83
CA ASN A 211 19.10 1.44 11.87
C ASN A 211 18.78 2.39 10.70
N ALA A 212 17.59 2.26 10.10
CA ALA A 212 17.20 3.07 8.96
C ALA A 212 16.16 4.15 9.31
N ILE A 213 16.19 5.27 8.59
CA ILE A 213 15.16 6.31 8.70
C ILE A 213 13.87 5.79 8.05
N SER A 214 12.87 5.52 8.88
CA SER A 214 11.56 5.05 8.44
C SER A 214 10.89 6.01 7.44
N LYS A 215 10.32 5.43 6.39
CA LYS A 215 9.51 6.11 5.38
C LYS A 215 8.02 6.02 5.69
N LEU A 216 7.61 5.24 6.68
CA LEU A 216 6.21 5.09 7.08
C LEU A 216 5.52 6.45 7.32
N PRO A 217 6.11 7.43 8.05
CA PRO A 217 5.47 8.72 8.25
C PRO A 217 5.23 9.49 6.94
N LYS A 218 6.13 9.35 5.95
CA LYS A 218 5.97 9.98 4.64
C LYS A 218 4.87 9.32 3.81
N ILE A 219 4.78 7.99 3.88
CA ILE A 219 3.74 7.19 3.21
C ILE A 219 2.36 7.59 3.78
N VAL A 220 2.19 7.52 5.10
CA VAL A 220 0.96 7.90 5.81
C VAL A 220 0.55 9.32 5.47
N LYS A 221 1.45 10.30 5.63
CA LYS A 221 1.17 11.70 5.32
C LYS A 221 0.77 11.94 3.86
N LYS A 222 1.28 11.14 2.92
CA LYS A 222 0.90 11.23 1.51
C LYS A 222 -0.50 10.67 1.29
N LEU A 223 -0.84 9.54 1.91
CA LEU A 223 -2.19 8.95 1.86
C LEU A 223 -3.23 9.86 2.53
N GLU A 224 -2.96 10.41 3.71
CA GLU A 224 -3.87 11.36 4.39
C GLU A 224 -4.20 12.59 3.54
N LYS A 225 -3.29 12.99 2.64
CA LYS A 225 -3.46 14.13 1.73
C LYS A 225 -4.13 13.74 0.41
N GLY A 226 -4.73 12.56 0.30
CA GLY A 226 -5.35 12.09 -0.94
C GLY A 226 -4.33 11.76 -2.02
N GLY A 227 -3.14 11.29 -1.65
CA GLY A 227 -2.09 10.91 -2.59
C GLY A 227 -2.31 9.50 -3.15
N VAL A 228 -1.84 9.28 -4.37
CA VAL A 228 -1.73 7.94 -4.99
C VAL A 228 -0.31 7.42 -4.82
N ILE A 229 -0.20 6.18 -4.38
CA ILE A 229 1.04 5.41 -4.27
C ILE A 229 0.86 4.10 -5.03
N ILE A 230 1.78 3.80 -5.95
CA ILE A 230 1.96 2.48 -6.53
C ILE A 230 3.13 1.83 -5.80
N PHE A 231 2.86 0.79 -5.04
CA PHE A 231 3.87 0.01 -4.34
C PHE A 231 4.23 -1.21 -5.16
N ASN A 232 5.40 -1.19 -5.79
CA ASN A 232 5.93 -2.35 -6.48
C ASN A 232 6.30 -3.42 -5.44
N SER A 233 5.56 -4.53 -5.45
CA SER A 233 5.79 -5.68 -4.57
C SER A 233 6.38 -6.90 -5.29
N SER A 234 6.77 -6.77 -6.55
CA SER A 234 7.27 -7.89 -7.39
C SER A 234 8.54 -8.56 -6.86
N MET A 235 9.34 -7.85 -6.05
CA MET A 235 10.64 -8.31 -5.55
C MET A 235 10.67 -8.51 -4.02
N ILE A 236 9.54 -8.45 -3.33
CA ILE A 236 9.46 -8.66 -1.87
C ILE A 236 8.71 -9.93 -1.53
N SER A 237 9.12 -10.56 -0.43
CA SER A 237 8.49 -11.78 0.07
C SER A 237 7.06 -11.54 0.53
N ASP A 238 6.24 -12.59 0.54
CA ASP A 238 4.88 -12.53 1.09
C ASP A 238 4.89 -12.06 2.56
N LEU A 239 5.89 -12.49 3.35
CA LEU A 239 6.05 -12.08 4.75
C LEU A 239 6.28 -10.57 4.89
N GLU A 240 7.13 -9.99 4.03
CA GLU A 240 7.36 -8.55 3.98
C GLU A 240 6.08 -7.81 3.57
N GLN A 241 5.34 -8.32 2.57
CA GLN A 241 4.08 -7.74 2.13
C GLN A 241 3.03 -7.76 3.25
N PHE A 242 2.86 -8.89 3.95
CA PHE A 242 1.93 -9.00 5.07
C PHE A 242 2.30 -8.06 6.21
N LEU A 243 3.58 -8.01 6.59
CA LEU A 243 4.03 -7.13 7.67
C LEU A 243 3.81 -5.67 7.30
N PHE A 244 4.14 -5.27 6.07
CA PHE A 244 3.94 -3.89 5.60
C PHE A 244 2.48 -3.49 5.65
N ASN A 245 1.60 -4.34 5.13
CA ASN A 245 0.17 -4.09 5.13
C ASN A 245 -0.38 -3.99 6.56
N SER A 246 0.11 -4.84 7.47
CA SER A 246 -0.30 -4.82 8.87
C SER A 246 0.14 -3.52 9.57
N VAL A 247 1.44 -3.19 9.49
CA VAL A 247 2.01 -1.96 10.07
C VAL A 247 1.32 -0.72 9.49
N LEU A 248 1.14 -0.66 8.18
CA LEU A 248 0.52 0.50 7.52
C LEU A 248 -0.96 0.63 7.87
N ALA A 249 -1.74 -0.46 7.79
CA ALA A 249 -3.16 -0.44 8.12
C ALA A 249 -3.34 0.00 9.58
N ARG A 250 -2.63 -0.65 10.51
CA ARG A 250 -2.63 -0.26 11.92
C ARG A 250 -2.31 1.22 12.07
N THR A 251 -1.25 1.72 11.43
CA THR A 251 -0.87 3.13 11.57
C THR A 251 -1.93 4.07 10.99
N LEU A 252 -2.56 3.74 9.87
CA LEU A 252 -3.62 4.56 9.27
C LEU A 252 -4.92 4.59 10.10
N PHE A 253 -5.22 3.52 10.83
CA PHE A 253 -6.44 3.41 11.62
C PHE A 253 -6.25 3.75 13.11
N ASP A 254 -5.07 3.53 13.69
CA ASP A 254 -4.71 3.89 15.08
C ASP A 254 -4.50 5.40 15.25
N ILE A 255 -4.10 6.12 14.19
CA ILE A 255 -3.93 7.59 14.24
C ILE A 255 -5.29 8.33 14.35
N ARG A 256 -6.41 7.60 14.28
CA ARG A 256 -7.76 8.15 14.39
C ARG A 256 -8.38 7.99 15.77
#